data_AF-A0A0T6B2T7-F1
#
_entry.id   AF-A0A0T6B2T7-F1
#
_cell.length_a   1.000
_cell.length_b   1.000
_cell.length_c   1.000
_cell.angle_alpha   90.00
_cell.angle_beta   90.00
_cell.angle_gamma   90.00
#
_symmetry.space_group_name_H-M   'P 1'
#
loop_
_entity.id
_entity.type
_entity.pdbx_description
1 polymer ?
#
loop_
_entity_poly.entity_id
_entity_poly.type
_entity_poly.pdbx_seq_one_letter_code
_entity_poly.pdbx_strand_id
1 'polypeptide(L)'
;VCKNFLNILCLLKDDAITRNVALIVILLCSAIALFLSPLAASIIFLNYILGFIVCWCLIKYQKNASFCLHRLVSFYRVRLSSNKHISSSCGICNESLCDRHRLTKRTLPWKKIHLNKRLNNAIEHFYNRLIETFVTSWYSTFTNDVTFLNELRFSLQYATATAVNKFLEVDIGSVTANKMVPCIIKHIDDYLCMQQIAKLKSVNINKIAVDYLGNRLHIATTNREYELNYLRQLTSCLMPKLLPEEYLNCSNYTTLLREIFAGWVLLPTMDILADPNIINLFVVLSTNKQKFHTPVVIPHEKVEMFSTFIEKNMEHSALALDLKTVLKSQNLLYHFMQFLKKEGYVHILQFCLDVEQFNVKLILPDLSKRQLENLHTEALNLYKIYISPKSPDFIGCPDDIVTDLYRLLEEGVYNVAKLRTSEPLYKAYDHAFGVLENNHLPEFYHSNEFYSYLCG
;
A
#
# COMPACT_ATOMS: atom_id res chain seq x y z
N VAL A 1 9.97 -10.77 55.50
CA VAL A 1 10.89 -11.73 54.83
C VAL A 1 10.85 -13.11 55.49
N CYS A 2 11.02 -13.25 56.81
CA CYS A 2 10.95 -14.56 57.50
C CYS A 2 9.64 -15.36 57.30
N LYS A 3 8.47 -14.70 57.32
CA LYS A 3 7.17 -15.37 57.08
C LYS A 3 7.04 -15.94 55.66
N ASN A 4 7.73 -15.35 54.68
CA ASN A 4 7.76 -15.84 53.29
C ASN A 4 8.74 -17.01 53.11
N PHE A 5 9.83 -17.04 53.86
CA PHE A 5 10.78 -18.16 53.85
C PHE A 5 10.17 -19.44 54.41
N LEU A 6 9.34 -19.32 55.46
CA LEU A 6 8.54 -20.43 56.00
C LEU A 6 7.52 -20.97 54.99
N ASN A 7 6.84 -20.11 54.22
CA ASN A 7 5.94 -20.56 53.15
C ASN A 7 6.68 -21.25 51.99
N ILE A 8 7.92 -20.87 51.69
CA ILE A 8 8.76 -21.54 50.68
C ILE A 8 9.16 -22.95 51.15
N LEU A 9 9.51 -23.10 52.44
CA LEU A 9 9.76 -24.40 53.05
C LEU A 9 8.52 -25.30 53.08
N CYS A 10 7.32 -24.73 53.28
CA CYS A 10 6.07 -25.48 53.17
C CYS A 10 5.76 -25.91 51.72
N LEU A 11 5.97 -25.03 50.72
CA LEU A 11 5.79 -25.38 49.30
C LEU A 11 6.73 -26.50 48.82
N LEU A 12 7.99 -26.51 49.31
CA LEU A 12 8.94 -27.61 49.08
C LEU A 12 8.51 -28.92 49.76
N LYS A 13 7.69 -28.84 50.81
CA LYS A 13 7.19 -29.99 51.56
C LYS A 13 5.95 -30.61 50.90
N ASP A 14 5.08 -29.77 50.34
CA ASP A 14 3.76 -30.17 49.84
C ASP A 14 3.81 -30.70 48.37
N ASP A 15 4.68 -30.16 47.51
CA ASP A 15 4.78 -30.57 46.12
C ASP A 15 5.83 -31.67 45.89
N ALA A 16 5.39 -32.89 45.56
CA ALA A 16 6.29 -34.03 45.34
C ALA A 16 7.30 -33.81 44.19
N ILE A 17 6.92 -33.05 43.17
CA ILE A 17 7.76 -32.77 41.99
C ILE A 17 8.88 -31.79 42.35
N THR A 18 8.58 -30.70 43.07
CA THR A 18 9.57 -29.69 43.46
C THR A 18 10.58 -30.27 44.45
N ARG A 19 10.14 -31.15 45.36
CA ARG A 19 10.98 -31.90 46.27
C ARG A 19 11.95 -32.83 45.54
N ASN A 20 11.46 -33.59 44.56
CA ASN A 20 12.30 -34.51 43.79
C ASN A 20 13.34 -33.78 42.94
N VAL A 21 12.96 -32.66 42.30
CA VAL A 21 13.91 -31.83 41.53
C VAL A 21 14.97 -31.21 42.44
N ALA A 22 14.58 -30.70 43.61
CA ALA A 22 15.54 -30.15 44.57
C ALA A 22 16.55 -31.21 45.07
N LEU A 23 16.08 -32.43 45.36
CA LEU A 23 16.95 -33.55 45.76
C LEU A 23 17.94 -33.95 44.64
N ILE A 24 17.49 -34.00 43.39
CA ILE A 24 18.34 -34.30 42.23
C ILE A 24 19.40 -33.21 42.05
N VAL A 25 19.03 -31.92 42.16
CA VAL A 25 19.98 -30.82 42.04
C VAL A 25 21.00 -30.83 43.19
N ILE A 26 20.60 -31.16 44.42
CA ILE A 26 21.52 -31.29 45.55
C ILE A 26 22.48 -32.47 45.35
N LEU A 27 22.00 -33.62 44.87
CA LEU A 27 22.82 -34.79 44.53
C LEU A 27 23.79 -34.50 43.38
N LEU A 28 23.35 -33.75 42.37
CA LEU A 28 24.20 -33.34 41.25
C LEU A 28 25.28 -32.36 41.72
N CYS A 29 24.92 -31.37 42.53
CA CYS A 29 25.87 -30.41 43.09
C CYS A 29 26.88 -31.07 44.03
N SER A 30 26.47 -32.05 44.84
CA SER A 30 27.38 -32.79 45.70
C SER A 30 28.34 -33.68 44.91
N ALA A 31 27.87 -34.33 43.84
CA ALA A 31 28.73 -35.06 42.90
C ALA A 31 29.73 -34.12 42.20
N ILE A 32 29.29 -32.97 41.69
CA ILE A 32 30.17 -31.99 41.03
C ILE A 32 31.21 -31.40 41.99
N ALA A 33 30.84 -31.19 43.26
CA ALA A 33 31.76 -30.73 44.30
C ALA A 33 32.85 -31.77 44.60
N LEU A 34 32.51 -33.06 44.54
CA LEU A 34 33.42 -34.17 44.80
C LEU A 34 34.36 -34.49 43.61
N PHE A 35 33.86 -34.38 42.38
CA PHE A 35 34.57 -34.84 41.18
C PHE A 35 35.23 -33.74 40.33
N LEU A 36 34.79 -32.47 40.41
CA LEU A 36 35.28 -31.38 39.54
C LEU A 36 35.91 -30.23 40.33
N SER A 37 35.09 -29.44 41.02
CA SER A 37 35.57 -28.37 41.92
C SER A 37 34.42 -27.84 42.79
N PRO A 38 34.70 -27.47 44.06
CA PRO A 38 33.67 -26.93 44.96
C PRO A 38 33.16 -25.55 44.53
N LEU A 39 33.97 -24.77 43.81
CA LEU A 39 33.57 -23.45 43.29
C LEU A 39 32.50 -23.58 42.19
N ALA A 40 32.66 -24.52 41.26
CA ALA A 40 31.66 -24.77 40.22
C ALA A 40 30.33 -25.25 40.82
N ALA A 41 30.37 -26.14 41.82
CA ALA A 41 29.18 -26.60 42.53
C ALA A 41 28.45 -25.46 43.26
N SER A 42 29.21 -24.56 43.92
CA SER A 42 28.64 -23.38 44.60
C SER A 42 27.93 -22.43 43.62
N ILE A 43 28.52 -22.18 42.44
CA ILE A 43 27.94 -21.32 41.41
C ILE A 43 26.63 -21.92 40.85
N ILE A 44 26.61 -23.23 40.58
CA ILE A 44 25.40 -23.92 40.07
C ILE A 44 24.29 -23.88 41.11
N PHE A 45 24.60 -24.15 42.37
CA PHE A 45 23.63 -24.12 43.46
C PHE A 45 23.06 -22.70 43.70
N LEU A 46 23.93 -21.68 43.64
CA LEU A 46 23.53 -20.28 43.82
C LEU A 46 22.64 -19.80 42.66
N ASN A 47 22.95 -20.20 41.41
CA ASN A 47 22.10 -19.93 40.25
C ASN A 47 20.75 -20.64 40.32
N TYR A 48 20.69 -21.86 40.86
CA TYR A 48 19.42 -22.57 41.05
C TYR A 48 18.52 -21.85 42.06
N ILE A 49 19.07 -21.42 43.21
CA ILE A 49 18.34 -20.62 44.21
C ILE A 49 17.88 -19.29 43.60
N LEU A 50 18.77 -18.60 42.88
CA LEU A 50 18.45 -17.33 42.23
C LEU A 50 17.32 -17.50 41.21
N GLY A 51 17.37 -18.55 40.38
CA GLY A 51 16.33 -18.88 39.41
C GLY A 51 14.98 -19.15 40.07
N PHE A 52 14.96 -19.88 41.17
CA PHE A 52 13.74 -20.13 41.94
C PHE A 52 13.13 -18.83 42.52
N ILE A 53 13.98 -17.95 43.07
CA ILE A 53 13.56 -16.64 43.59
C ILE A 53 12.98 -15.77 42.47
N VAL A 54 13.62 -15.76 41.29
CA VAL A 54 13.14 -15.00 40.12
C VAL A 54 11.78 -15.53 39.66
N CYS A 55 11.62 -16.84 39.49
CA CYS A 55 10.34 -17.44 39.10
C CYS A 55 9.23 -17.14 40.12
N TRP A 56 9.53 -17.23 41.42
CA TRP A 56 8.57 -16.89 42.47
C TRP A 56 8.16 -15.41 42.43
N CYS A 57 9.11 -14.50 42.24
CA CYS A 57 8.84 -13.07 42.07
C CYS A 57 7.99 -12.78 40.82
N LEU A 58 8.22 -13.47 39.70
CA LEU A 58 7.44 -13.32 38.47
C LEU A 58 5.97 -13.76 38.67
N ILE A 59 5.73 -14.85 39.38
CA ILE A 59 4.38 -15.35 39.66
C ILE A 59 3.65 -14.42 40.63
N LYS A 60 4.32 -13.99 41.71
CA LYS A 60 3.69 -13.16 42.75
C LYS A 60 3.38 -11.73 42.29
N TYR A 61 4.22 -11.17 41.41
CA TYR A 61 4.07 -9.81 40.87
C TYR A 61 3.71 -9.81 39.39
N GLN A 62 2.83 -10.71 38.96
CA GLN A 62 2.47 -10.95 37.56
C GLN A 62 2.18 -9.67 36.73
N LYS A 63 1.52 -8.67 37.32
CA LYS A 63 1.22 -7.38 36.65
C LYS A 63 2.44 -6.47 36.45
N ASN A 64 3.40 -6.45 37.38
CA ASN A 64 4.64 -5.67 37.24
C ASN A 64 5.70 -6.44 36.44
N ALA A 65 5.69 -7.77 36.56
CA ALA A 65 6.53 -8.68 35.80
C ALA A 65 6.22 -8.61 34.30
N SER A 66 4.94 -8.57 33.90
CA SER A 66 4.56 -8.39 32.50
C SER A 66 5.05 -7.06 31.95
N PHE A 67 5.01 -5.98 32.73
CA PHE A 67 5.55 -4.68 32.34
C PHE A 67 7.09 -4.71 32.17
N CYS A 68 7.84 -5.31 33.09
CA CYS A 68 9.30 -5.45 32.97
C CYS A 68 9.72 -6.37 31.81
N LEU A 69 9.03 -7.49 31.63
CA LEU A 69 9.29 -8.41 30.51
C LEU A 69 8.95 -7.75 29.17
N HIS A 70 7.84 -7.02 29.09
CA HIS A 70 7.49 -6.26 27.89
C HIS A 70 8.54 -5.19 27.58
N ARG A 71 9.14 -4.55 28.59
CA ARG A 71 10.23 -3.57 28.42
C ARG A 71 11.56 -4.19 28.00
N LEU A 72 11.88 -5.40 28.48
CA LEU A 72 13.06 -6.16 28.04
C LEU A 72 12.90 -6.68 26.62
N VAL A 73 11.71 -7.21 26.30
CA VAL A 73 11.36 -7.64 24.95
C VAL A 73 11.32 -6.45 23.99
N SER A 74 10.81 -5.29 24.40
CA SER A 74 10.84 -4.10 23.55
C SER A 74 12.26 -3.60 23.32
N PHE A 75 13.16 -3.67 24.31
CA PHE A 75 14.58 -3.35 24.12
C PHE A 75 15.26 -4.26 23.09
N TYR A 76 14.95 -5.56 23.10
CA TYR A 76 15.44 -6.51 22.09
C TYR A 76 14.75 -6.34 20.72
N ARG A 77 13.45 -6.04 20.70
CA ARG A 77 12.65 -5.85 19.48
C ARG A 77 13.03 -4.56 18.75
N VAL A 78 13.42 -3.50 19.47
CA VAL A 78 13.97 -2.26 18.88
C VAL A 78 15.28 -2.53 18.12
N ARG A 79 16.07 -3.55 18.51
CA ARG A 79 17.29 -3.93 17.80
C ARG A 79 17.04 -4.81 16.56
N LEU A 80 15.90 -5.50 16.49
CA LEU A 80 15.50 -6.30 15.32
C LEU A 80 14.63 -5.54 14.32
N SER A 81 13.94 -4.48 14.77
CA SER A 81 13.13 -3.61 13.93
C SER A 81 13.94 -2.41 13.44
N SER A 82 15.06 -2.67 12.76
CA SER A 82 15.56 -1.69 11.79
C SER A 82 14.53 -1.67 10.67
N ASN A 83 13.71 -0.62 10.62
CA ASN A 83 12.80 -0.35 9.51
C ASN A 83 13.52 -0.63 8.19
N LYS A 84 13.14 -1.71 7.50
CA LYS A 84 13.30 -1.76 6.06
C LYS A 84 12.31 -0.76 5.50
N HIS A 85 12.69 0.52 5.49
CA HIS A 85 12.13 1.43 4.52
C HIS A 85 12.52 0.85 3.15
N ILE A 86 11.55 0.19 2.50
CA ILE A 86 11.68 -0.29 1.14
C ILE A 86 11.74 0.95 0.26
N SER A 87 12.95 1.42 0.02
CA SER A 87 13.25 2.49 -0.92
C SER A 87 12.90 2.01 -2.33
N SER A 88 12.03 2.76 -3.01
CA SER A 88 11.56 2.46 -4.35
C SER A 88 12.67 2.55 -5.39
N SER A 89 12.93 1.48 -6.14
CA SER A 89 13.61 1.58 -7.42
C SER A 89 12.66 2.22 -8.44
N CYS A 90 13.15 3.27 -9.09
CA CYS A 90 12.51 3.95 -10.21
C CYS A 90 12.29 2.99 -11.39
N GLY A 91 11.08 2.89 -11.96
CA GLY A 91 10.83 1.99 -13.11
C GLY A 91 11.58 2.35 -14.40
N ILE A 92 12.14 3.56 -14.47
CA ILE A 92 12.96 4.05 -15.59
C ILE A 92 14.46 3.97 -15.24
N CYS A 93 14.82 4.18 -13.98
CA CYS A 93 16.19 4.43 -13.56
C CYS A 93 16.73 3.43 -12.52
N ASN A 94 15.93 2.44 -12.10
CA ASN A 94 16.22 1.35 -11.15
C ASN A 94 16.89 1.73 -9.80
N GLU A 95 17.09 3.02 -9.52
CA GLU A 95 17.71 3.51 -8.30
C GLU A 95 16.70 3.86 -7.21
N SER A 96 17.11 3.57 -5.97
CA SER A 96 16.34 3.71 -4.72
C SER A 96 16.11 5.16 -4.27
N LEU A 97 16.81 6.13 -4.88
CA LEU A 97 16.90 7.53 -4.45
C LEU A 97 16.78 8.49 -5.65
N CYS A 98 15.72 8.32 -6.44
CA CYS A 98 15.45 9.21 -7.56
C CYS A 98 14.84 10.54 -7.06
N ASP A 99 15.57 11.64 -7.20
CA ASP A 99 15.09 12.99 -6.83
C ASP A 99 13.87 13.45 -7.64
N ARG A 100 13.61 12.87 -8.82
CA ARG A 100 12.47 13.17 -9.69
C ARG A 100 11.11 12.83 -9.04
N HIS A 101 11.00 11.65 -8.45
CA HIS A 101 9.76 11.19 -7.80
C HIS A 101 9.60 11.73 -6.37
N ARG A 102 10.64 12.37 -5.83
CA ARG A 102 10.56 13.05 -4.54
C ARG A 102 9.72 14.34 -4.62
N LEU A 103 9.52 14.88 -5.82
CA LEU A 103 8.77 16.13 -6.07
C LEU A 103 7.31 15.91 -6.46
N THR A 104 6.96 14.81 -7.13
CA THR A 104 5.59 14.49 -7.57
C THR A 104 4.98 13.38 -6.70
N LYS A 105 4.27 13.79 -5.64
CA LYS A 105 3.54 12.94 -4.68
C LYS A 105 2.29 12.24 -5.28
N ARG A 106 2.39 11.64 -6.47
CA ARG A 106 1.41 10.65 -6.99
C ARG A 106 2.11 9.32 -7.23
N THR A 107 2.69 8.73 -6.18
CA THR A 107 3.09 7.31 -6.28
C THR A 107 1.82 6.47 -6.30
N LEU A 108 1.44 5.98 -7.49
CA LEU A 108 0.29 5.09 -7.64
C LEU A 108 0.42 3.91 -6.65
N PRO A 109 -0.55 3.71 -5.75
CA PRO A 109 -0.38 2.82 -4.61
C PRO A 109 -0.24 1.34 -5.00
N TRP A 110 -0.73 0.94 -6.19
CA TRP A 110 -0.69 -0.45 -6.66
C TRP A 110 0.62 -0.89 -7.32
N LYS A 111 1.50 0.03 -7.75
CA LYS A 111 2.75 -0.31 -8.47
C LYS A 111 3.71 -1.21 -7.69
N LYS A 112 3.57 -1.32 -6.36
CA LYS A 112 4.42 -2.13 -5.49
C LYS A 112 3.74 -3.43 -5.02
N ILE A 113 2.47 -3.63 -5.38
CA ILE A 113 1.66 -4.75 -4.89
C ILE A 113 1.55 -5.80 -5.99
N HIS A 114 2.25 -6.90 -5.80
CA HIS A 114 2.14 -8.07 -6.66
C HIS A 114 1.20 -9.09 -6.05
N LEU A 115 0.05 -9.29 -6.67
CA LEU A 115 -0.95 -10.27 -6.23
C LEU A 115 -0.81 -11.58 -7.02
N ASN A 116 -1.31 -12.66 -6.42
CA ASN A 116 -1.55 -13.89 -7.18
C ASN A 116 -2.64 -13.62 -8.23
N LYS A 117 -2.40 -14.00 -9.48
CA LYS A 117 -3.36 -13.87 -10.59
C LYS A 117 -4.78 -14.33 -10.24
N ARG A 118 -4.93 -15.45 -9.52
CA ARG A 118 -6.26 -15.95 -9.10
C ARG A 118 -6.99 -14.97 -8.18
N LEU A 119 -6.25 -14.39 -7.23
CA LEU A 119 -6.80 -13.41 -6.29
C LEU A 119 -7.12 -12.10 -7.01
N ASN A 120 -6.23 -11.63 -7.88
CA ASN A 120 -6.45 -10.43 -8.69
C ASN A 120 -7.74 -10.55 -9.51
N ASN A 121 -7.88 -11.65 -10.27
CA ASN A 121 -9.06 -11.90 -11.10
C ASN A 121 -10.35 -12.03 -10.27
N ALA A 122 -10.28 -12.63 -9.07
CA ALA A 122 -11.45 -12.74 -8.20
C ALA A 122 -11.92 -11.37 -7.68
N ILE A 123 -10.99 -10.50 -7.29
CA ILE A 123 -11.34 -9.15 -6.84
C ILE A 123 -11.85 -8.31 -8.02
N GLU A 124 -11.22 -8.43 -9.19
CA GLU A 124 -11.63 -7.76 -10.42
C GLU A 124 -13.06 -8.15 -10.82
N HIS A 125 -13.36 -9.45 -10.81
CA HIS A 125 -14.70 -9.96 -11.03
C HIS A 125 -15.70 -9.44 -10.00
N PHE A 126 -15.32 -9.37 -8.72
CA PHE A 126 -16.18 -8.81 -7.67
C PHE A 126 -16.51 -7.34 -7.95
N TYR A 127 -15.51 -6.52 -8.31
CA TYR A 127 -15.76 -5.11 -8.64
C TYR A 127 -16.56 -4.91 -9.91
N ASN A 128 -16.29 -5.68 -10.97
CA ASN A 128 -17.10 -5.62 -12.18
C ASN A 128 -18.56 -5.94 -11.87
N ARG A 129 -18.81 -6.99 -11.08
CA ARG A 129 -20.18 -7.35 -10.68
C ARG A 129 -20.84 -6.25 -9.84
N LEU A 130 -20.08 -5.63 -8.94
CA LEU A 130 -20.55 -4.50 -8.13
C LEU A 130 -20.98 -3.34 -9.03
N ILE A 131 -20.10 -2.92 -9.95
CA ILE A 131 -20.35 -1.79 -10.86
C ILE A 131 -21.55 -2.09 -11.76
N GLU A 132 -21.62 -3.29 -12.36
CA GLU A 132 -22.74 -3.71 -13.20
C GLU A 132 -24.08 -3.64 -12.46
N THR A 133 -24.12 -4.16 -11.24
CA THR A 133 -25.37 -4.28 -10.48
C THR A 133 -25.80 -2.94 -9.91
N PHE A 134 -24.86 -2.18 -9.34
CA PHE A 134 -25.18 -0.97 -8.59
C PHE A 134 -25.17 0.29 -9.44
N VAL A 135 -24.29 0.40 -10.44
CA VAL A 135 -24.08 1.64 -11.21
C VAL A 135 -24.60 1.51 -12.61
N THR A 136 -24.17 0.49 -13.36
CA THR A 136 -24.56 0.32 -14.76
C THR A 136 -26.07 0.17 -14.92
N SER A 137 -26.74 -0.48 -13.95
CA SER A 137 -28.20 -0.70 -13.97
C SER A 137 -29.05 0.57 -14.13
N TRP A 138 -28.62 1.70 -13.57
CA TRP A 138 -29.28 3.00 -13.77
C TRP A 138 -28.48 3.93 -14.68
N TYR A 139 -27.16 3.82 -14.75
CA TYR A 139 -26.35 4.72 -15.56
C TYR A 139 -26.58 4.51 -17.06
N SER A 140 -26.75 3.26 -17.49
CA SER A 140 -26.99 2.92 -18.90
C SER A 140 -28.32 3.42 -19.46
N THR A 141 -29.26 3.83 -18.60
CA THR A 141 -30.53 4.42 -19.08
C THR A 141 -30.36 5.89 -19.47
N PHE A 142 -29.31 6.55 -18.98
CA PHE A 142 -29.04 7.97 -19.24
C PHE A 142 -27.94 8.18 -20.27
N THR A 143 -26.86 7.40 -20.24
CA THR A 143 -25.68 7.63 -21.10
C THR A 143 -24.89 6.33 -21.32
N ASN A 144 -24.23 6.22 -22.47
CA ASN A 144 -23.33 5.12 -22.82
C ASN A 144 -21.84 5.44 -22.52
N ASP A 145 -21.57 6.54 -21.82
CA ASP A 145 -20.22 7.05 -21.61
C ASP A 145 -19.48 6.19 -20.58
N VAL A 146 -18.31 5.68 -20.95
CA VAL A 146 -17.53 4.80 -20.08
C VAL A 146 -16.62 5.56 -19.10
N THR A 147 -16.43 6.87 -19.29
CA THR A 147 -15.48 7.68 -18.50
C THR A 147 -15.79 7.63 -17.01
N PHE A 148 -17.05 7.86 -16.63
CA PHE A 148 -17.50 7.82 -15.24
C PHE A 148 -17.30 6.44 -14.60
N LEU A 149 -17.57 5.36 -15.35
CA LEU A 149 -17.36 4.00 -14.88
C LEU A 149 -15.86 3.72 -14.68
N ASN A 150 -15.00 4.24 -15.55
CA ASN A 150 -13.55 4.12 -15.42
C ASN A 150 -13.00 4.90 -14.22
N GLU A 151 -13.52 6.10 -13.93
CA GLU A 151 -13.18 6.83 -12.70
C GLU A 151 -13.58 6.08 -11.44
N LEU A 152 -14.75 5.42 -11.46
CA LEU A 152 -15.17 4.57 -10.36
C LEU A 152 -14.23 3.36 -10.19
N ARG A 153 -13.84 2.70 -11.29
CA ARG A 153 -12.87 1.60 -11.27
C ARG A 153 -11.52 2.05 -10.69
N PHE A 154 -11.03 3.21 -11.14
CA PHE A 154 -9.81 3.81 -10.61
C PHE A 154 -9.92 4.06 -9.10
N SER A 155 -11.02 4.63 -8.62
CA SER A 155 -11.23 4.87 -7.19
C SER A 155 -11.26 3.59 -6.36
N LEU A 156 -11.89 2.52 -6.86
CA LEU A 156 -11.88 1.20 -6.22
C LEU A 156 -10.47 0.60 -6.16
N GLN A 157 -9.74 0.62 -7.28
CA GLN A 157 -8.35 0.15 -7.34
C GLN A 157 -7.45 0.94 -6.39
N TYR A 158 -7.57 2.27 -6.38
CA TYR A 158 -6.78 3.16 -5.53
C TYR A 158 -7.07 2.92 -4.05
N ALA A 159 -8.36 2.85 -3.67
CA ALA A 159 -8.77 2.60 -2.30
C ALA A 159 -8.25 1.26 -1.79
N THR A 160 -8.33 0.21 -2.61
CA THR A 160 -7.87 -1.14 -2.26
C THR A 160 -6.36 -1.20 -2.15
N ALA A 161 -5.63 -0.64 -3.09
CA ALA A 161 -4.17 -0.59 -3.02
C ALA A 161 -3.68 0.19 -1.78
N THR A 162 -4.31 1.32 -1.48
CA THR A 162 -4.00 2.12 -0.29
C THR A 162 -4.35 1.38 1.00
N ALA A 163 -5.50 0.70 1.04
CA ALA A 163 -5.90 -0.11 2.18
C ALA A 163 -4.92 -1.25 2.43
N VAL A 164 -4.50 -1.96 1.37
CA VAL A 164 -3.53 -3.06 1.45
C VAL A 164 -2.17 -2.55 1.94
N ASN A 165 -1.64 -1.46 1.37
CA ASN A 165 -0.38 -0.88 1.83
C ASN A 165 -0.44 -0.50 3.31
N LYS A 166 -1.50 0.18 3.73
CA LYS A 166 -1.70 0.54 5.15
C LYS A 166 -1.85 -0.69 6.04
N PHE A 167 -2.53 -1.72 5.58
CA PHE A 167 -2.68 -2.96 6.33
C PHE A 167 -1.34 -3.68 6.52
N LEU A 168 -0.49 -3.68 5.50
CA LEU A 168 0.86 -4.27 5.56
C LEU A 168 1.82 -3.48 6.48
N GLU A 169 1.59 -2.18 6.69
CA GLU A 169 2.35 -1.36 7.64
C GLU A 169 1.98 -1.65 9.10
N VAL A 170 0.80 -2.22 9.37
CA VAL A 170 0.36 -2.53 10.74
C VAL A 170 1.07 -3.79 11.25
N ASP A 171 1.61 -3.74 12.48
CA ASP A 171 2.08 -4.94 13.19
C ASP A 171 0.88 -5.83 13.57
N ILE A 172 0.50 -6.70 12.64
CA ILE A 172 -0.61 -7.65 12.79
C ILE A 172 -0.41 -8.50 14.05
N GLY A 173 0.84 -8.92 14.34
CA GLY A 173 1.13 -9.72 15.53
C GLY A 173 0.77 -9.00 16.82
N SER A 174 1.10 -7.71 16.93
CA SER A 174 0.73 -6.89 18.09
C SER A 174 -0.78 -6.69 18.20
N VAL A 175 -1.48 -6.44 17.08
CA VAL A 175 -2.93 -6.23 17.08
C VAL A 175 -3.65 -7.52 17.44
N THR A 176 -3.22 -8.65 16.89
CA THR A 176 -3.78 -9.96 17.21
C THR A 176 -3.59 -10.29 18.68
N ALA A 177 -2.37 -10.15 19.21
CA ALA A 177 -2.08 -10.51 20.60
C ALA A 177 -2.72 -9.56 21.63
N ASN A 178 -2.68 -8.25 21.40
CA ASN A 178 -3.10 -7.26 22.40
C ASN A 178 -4.57 -6.85 22.29
N LYS A 179 -5.20 -7.00 21.11
CA LYS A 179 -6.59 -6.60 20.88
C LYS A 179 -7.50 -7.78 20.55
N MET A 180 -7.18 -8.56 19.51
CA MET A 180 -8.08 -9.62 19.07
C MET A 180 -8.20 -10.78 20.07
N VAL A 181 -7.08 -11.33 20.54
CA VAL A 181 -7.10 -12.47 21.47
C VAL A 181 -7.87 -12.14 22.77
N PRO A 182 -7.62 -11.00 23.45
CA PRO A 182 -8.41 -10.62 24.63
C PRO A 182 -9.90 -10.44 24.32
N CYS A 183 -10.24 -9.89 23.15
CA CYS A 183 -11.62 -9.72 22.72
C CYS A 183 -12.30 -11.08 22.52
N ILE A 184 -11.65 -12.00 21.81
CA ILE A 184 -12.16 -13.36 21.58
C ILE A 184 -12.35 -14.11 22.90
N ILE A 185 -11.36 -14.05 23.80
CA ILE A 185 -11.46 -14.69 25.12
C ILE A 185 -12.64 -14.13 25.90
N LYS A 186 -12.82 -12.80 25.90
CA LYS A 186 -13.97 -12.16 26.53
C LYS A 186 -15.30 -12.63 25.93
N HIS A 187 -15.40 -12.72 24.59
CA HIS A 187 -16.59 -13.23 23.93
C HIS A 187 -16.89 -14.69 24.30
N ILE A 188 -15.86 -15.54 24.42
CA ILE A 188 -16.02 -16.94 24.87
C ILE A 188 -16.48 -16.98 26.33
N ASP A 189 -15.89 -16.17 27.21
CA ASP A 189 -16.25 -16.09 28.63
C ASP A 189 -17.70 -15.61 28.81
N ASP A 190 -18.07 -14.51 28.14
CA ASP A 190 -19.44 -13.98 28.11
C ASP A 190 -20.40 -15.08 27.60
N TYR A 191 -20.06 -15.83 26.54
CA TYR A 191 -20.87 -16.93 26.02
C TYR A 191 -21.05 -18.08 27.02
N LEU A 192 -19.98 -18.52 27.69
CA LEU A 192 -20.05 -19.59 28.68
C LEU A 192 -20.92 -19.18 29.88
N CYS A 193 -20.79 -17.95 30.37
CA CYS A 193 -21.67 -17.40 31.40
C CYS A 193 -23.13 -17.38 30.95
N MET A 194 -23.42 -16.88 29.74
CA MET A 194 -24.77 -16.86 29.18
C MET A 194 -25.35 -18.28 29.05
N GLN A 195 -24.54 -19.26 28.64
CA GLN A 195 -24.96 -20.66 28.51
C GLN A 195 -25.29 -21.29 29.88
N GLN A 196 -24.52 -20.98 30.92
CA GLN A 196 -24.81 -21.44 32.28
C GLN A 196 -26.12 -20.87 32.80
N ILE A 197 -26.36 -19.56 32.61
CA ILE A 197 -27.61 -18.90 32.98
C ILE A 197 -28.79 -19.51 32.20
N ALA A 198 -28.60 -19.81 30.91
CA ALA A 198 -29.61 -20.43 30.07
C ALA A 198 -30.02 -21.81 30.57
N LYS A 199 -29.06 -22.64 30.99
CA LYS A 199 -29.31 -23.96 31.58
C LYS A 199 -30.07 -23.84 32.91
N LEU A 200 -29.71 -22.89 33.77
CA LEU A 200 -30.35 -22.69 35.08
C LEU A 200 -31.78 -22.14 34.96
N LYS A 201 -32.01 -21.21 34.05
CA LYS A 201 -33.32 -20.57 33.86
C LYS A 201 -34.22 -21.29 32.86
N SER A 202 -33.71 -22.28 32.12
CA SER A 202 -34.40 -22.95 31.01
C SER A 202 -34.92 -21.99 29.93
N VAL A 203 -34.20 -20.89 29.69
CA VAL A 203 -34.56 -19.86 28.69
C VAL A 203 -33.58 -19.88 27.53
N ASN A 204 -34.06 -19.53 26.33
CA ASN A 204 -33.24 -19.38 25.14
C ASN A 204 -32.09 -18.38 25.34
N ILE A 205 -30.90 -18.75 24.86
CA ILE A 205 -29.65 -17.98 24.97
C ILE A 205 -29.81 -16.56 24.39
N ASN A 206 -30.56 -16.39 23.29
CA ASN A 206 -30.73 -15.09 22.63
C ASN A 206 -31.40 -14.05 23.53
N LYS A 207 -32.39 -14.44 24.34
CA LYS A 207 -33.05 -13.51 25.30
C LYS A 207 -32.09 -13.12 26.41
N ILE A 208 -31.34 -14.10 26.92
CA ILE A 208 -30.34 -13.88 27.96
C ILE A 208 -29.20 -13.00 27.47
N ALA A 209 -28.83 -13.10 26.18
CA ALA A 209 -27.77 -12.29 25.61
C ALA A 209 -28.09 -10.79 25.64
N VAL A 210 -29.33 -10.41 25.35
CA VAL A 210 -29.77 -9.01 25.44
C VAL A 210 -29.73 -8.51 26.88
N ASP A 211 -30.26 -9.29 27.83
CA ASP A 211 -30.28 -8.94 29.26
C ASP A 211 -28.87 -8.87 29.87
N TYR A 212 -27.99 -9.80 29.49
CA TYR A 212 -26.64 -9.94 30.04
C TYR A 212 -25.64 -8.92 29.46
N LEU A 213 -25.74 -8.63 28.15
CA LEU A 213 -24.87 -7.67 27.51
C LEU A 213 -25.37 -6.24 27.76
N GLY A 214 -26.68 -6.00 27.75
CA GLY A 214 -27.30 -4.72 28.06
C GLY A 214 -26.58 -3.54 27.39
N ASN A 215 -26.04 -2.62 28.20
CA ASN A 215 -25.34 -1.42 27.74
C ASN A 215 -23.99 -1.70 27.03
N ARG A 216 -23.49 -2.94 27.03
CA ARG A 216 -22.28 -3.34 26.29
C ARG A 216 -22.55 -3.66 24.81
N LEU A 217 -23.82 -3.75 24.40
CA LEU A 217 -24.19 -3.96 23.02
C LEU A 217 -23.87 -2.73 22.17
N HIS A 218 -23.29 -2.96 21.01
CA HIS A 218 -22.98 -1.89 20.07
C HIS A 218 -24.25 -1.44 19.35
N ILE A 219 -24.38 -0.14 19.04
CA ILE A 219 -25.61 0.41 18.45
C ILE A 219 -25.97 -0.26 17.11
N ALA A 220 -24.95 -0.71 16.36
CA ALA A 220 -25.10 -1.43 15.11
C ALA A 220 -25.83 -2.78 15.26
N THR A 221 -25.83 -3.41 16.45
CA THR A 221 -26.49 -4.72 16.64
C THR A 221 -27.99 -4.59 16.91
N THR A 222 -28.54 -3.38 16.97
CA THR A 222 -29.95 -3.15 17.32
C THR A 222 -30.89 -3.29 16.12
N ASN A 223 -30.53 -2.72 14.98
CA ASN A 223 -31.28 -2.78 13.73
C ASN A 223 -30.32 -2.67 12.54
N ARG A 224 -30.71 -3.26 11.40
CA ARG A 224 -29.99 -3.20 10.13
C ARG A 224 -29.79 -1.77 9.64
N GLU A 225 -30.73 -0.88 9.89
CA GLU A 225 -30.60 0.55 9.56
C GLU A 225 -29.48 1.23 10.37
N TYR A 226 -29.39 0.95 11.67
CA TYR A 226 -28.35 1.49 12.53
C TYR A 226 -26.98 0.90 12.22
N GLU A 227 -26.92 -0.39 11.84
CA GLU A 227 -25.72 -1.02 11.32
C GLU A 227 -25.21 -0.30 10.06
N LEU A 228 -26.10 -0.10 9.09
CA LEU A 228 -25.77 0.57 7.84
C LEU A 228 -25.33 2.01 8.08
N ASN A 229 -26.00 2.74 8.98
CA ASN A 229 -25.62 4.11 9.34
C ASN A 229 -24.25 4.16 10.03
N TYR A 230 -23.94 3.19 10.89
CA TYR A 230 -22.62 3.07 11.49
C TYR A 230 -21.54 2.81 10.42
N LEU A 231 -21.79 1.92 9.47
CA LEU A 231 -20.86 1.65 8.37
C LEU A 231 -20.69 2.85 7.43
N ARG A 232 -21.74 3.64 7.19
CA ARG A 232 -21.64 4.93 6.47
C ARG A 232 -20.71 5.90 7.20
N GLN A 233 -20.86 6.05 8.51
CA GLN A 233 -19.99 6.91 9.33
C GLN A 233 -18.54 6.45 9.26
N LEU A 234 -18.32 5.14 9.41
CA LEU A 234 -17.00 4.52 9.35
C LEU A 234 -16.36 4.73 7.97
N THR A 235 -17.13 4.56 6.90
CA THR A 235 -16.68 4.81 5.53
C THR A 235 -16.30 6.28 5.33
N SER A 236 -17.11 7.23 5.78
CA SER A 236 -16.77 8.66 5.73
C SER A 236 -15.46 8.99 6.45
N CYS A 237 -15.14 8.29 7.55
CA CYS A 237 -13.86 8.46 8.24
C CYS A 237 -12.68 7.77 7.54
N LEU A 238 -12.93 6.74 6.73
CA LEU A 238 -11.91 6.01 5.98
C LEU A 238 -11.60 6.64 4.62
N MET A 239 -12.59 7.22 3.94
CA MET A 239 -12.43 7.79 2.59
C MET A 239 -11.26 8.79 2.47
N PRO A 240 -11.07 9.77 3.37
CA PRO A 240 -9.91 10.69 3.32
C PRO A 240 -8.55 10.00 3.46
N LYS A 241 -8.54 8.78 4.00
CA LYS A 241 -7.33 7.97 4.15
C LYS A 241 -7.12 7.01 2.98
N LEU A 242 -8.17 6.71 2.20
CA LEU A 242 -8.12 5.70 1.15
C LEU A 242 -8.07 6.30 -0.24
N LEU A 243 -8.62 7.50 -0.45
CA LEU A 243 -8.75 8.16 -1.76
C LEU A 243 -7.97 9.48 -1.81
N PRO A 244 -7.60 9.95 -3.00
CA PRO A 244 -7.03 11.30 -3.17
C PRO A 244 -8.06 12.39 -2.84
N GLU A 245 -7.58 13.54 -2.33
CA GLU A 245 -8.44 14.67 -1.94
C GLU A 245 -9.27 15.25 -3.10
N GLU A 246 -8.76 15.15 -4.33
CA GLU A 246 -9.44 15.67 -5.54
C GLU A 246 -10.82 15.04 -5.75
N TYR A 247 -10.96 13.74 -5.49
CA TYR A 247 -12.23 13.01 -5.62
C TYR A 247 -13.21 13.33 -4.48
N LEU A 248 -12.70 13.79 -3.33
CA LEU A 248 -13.52 14.11 -2.15
C LEU A 248 -14.17 15.49 -2.24
N ASN A 249 -13.71 16.34 -3.16
CA ASN A 249 -14.28 17.66 -3.37
C ASN A 249 -15.69 17.61 -4.00
N CYS A 250 -16.00 16.57 -4.76
CA CYS A 250 -17.33 16.39 -5.33
C CYS A 250 -18.26 15.68 -4.32
N SER A 251 -19.25 16.41 -3.79
CA SER A 251 -20.22 15.89 -2.81
C SER A 251 -21.03 14.71 -3.33
N ASN A 252 -21.49 14.77 -4.59
CA ASN A 252 -22.26 13.70 -5.22
C ASN A 252 -21.43 12.43 -5.37
N TYR A 253 -20.19 12.56 -5.85
CA TYR A 253 -19.27 11.44 -6.01
C TYR A 253 -18.88 10.83 -4.65
N THR A 254 -18.59 11.67 -3.67
CA THR A 254 -18.28 11.24 -2.30
C THR A 254 -19.43 10.49 -1.67
N THR A 255 -20.66 10.97 -1.85
CA THR A 255 -21.87 10.31 -1.36
C THR A 255 -22.06 8.96 -2.04
N LEU A 256 -21.92 8.90 -3.37
CA LEU A 256 -22.03 7.66 -4.13
C LEU A 256 -21.00 6.62 -3.68
N LEU A 257 -19.72 7.01 -3.60
CA LEU A 257 -18.65 6.14 -3.12
C LEU A 257 -18.91 5.65 -1.69
N ARG A 258 -19.42 6.52 -0.81
CA ARG A 258 -19.78 6.13 0.54
C ARG A 258 -20.87 5.06 0.54
N GLU A 259 -21.91 5.20 -0.27
CA GLU A 259 -22.98 4.19 -0.36
C GLU A 259 -22.49 2.88 -0.98
N ILE A 260 -21.59 2.94 -1.96
CA ILE A 260 -20.94 1.76 -2.54
C ILE A 260 -20.13 1.02 -1.47
N PHE A 261 -19.21 1.70 -0.81
CA PHE A 261 -18.36 1.07 0.19
C PHE A 261 -19.14 0.60 1.41
N ALA A 262 -20.04 1.42 1.96
CA ALA A 262 -20.80 1.04 3.15
C ALA A 262 -21.83 -0.05 2.85
N GLY A 263 -22.65 0.13 1.81
CA GLY A 263 -23.81 -0.71 1.55
C GLY A 263 -23.49 -2.00 0.78
N TRP A 264 -22.55 -1.95 -0.17
CA TRP A 264 -22.30 -3.08 -1.08
C TRP A 264 -20.99 -3.81 -0.82
N VAL A 265 -20.04 -3.17 -0.13
CA VAL A 265 -18.78 -3.81 0.27
C VAL A 265 -18.83 -4.18 1.74
N LEU A 266 -18.88 -3.19 2.64
CA LEU A 266 -18.72 -3.43 4.08
C LEU A 266 -19.89 -4.20 4.68
N LEU A 267 -21.13 -3.82 4.36
CA LEU A 267 -22.30 -4.46 4.96
C LEU A 267 -22.39 -5.98 4.64
N PRO A 268 -22.29 -6.42 3.37
CA PRO A 268 -22.23 -7.87 3.06
C PRO A 268 -21.00 -8.54 3.66
N THR A 269 -19.85 -7.85 3.75
CA THR A 269 -18.67 -8.45 4.41
C THR A 269 -18.89 -8.68 5.89
N MET A 270 -19.63 -7.81 6.59
CA MET A 270 -19.97 -8.02 8.00
C MET A 270 -20.88 -9.24 8.16
N ASP A 271 -21.84 -9.46 7.25
CA ASP A 271 -22.69 -10.67 7.27
C ASP A 271 -21.87 -11.95 7.09
N ILE A 272 -20.93 -11.94 6.13
CA ILE A 272 -20.04 -13.08 5.87
C ILE A 272 -19.13 -13.35 7.07
N LEU A 273 -18.59 -12.30 7.70
CA LEU A 273 -17.72 -12.42 8.87
C LEU A 273 -18.48 -12.86 10.12
N ALA A 274 -19.79 -12.57 10.20
CA ALA A 274 -20.65 -12.98 11.29
C ALA A 274 -21.20 -14.42 11.13
N ASP A 275 -21.11 -15.01 9.93
CA ASP A 275 -21.59 -16.38 9.68
C ASP A 275 -20.76 -17.40 10.48
N PRO A 276 -21.39 -18.19 11.38
CA PRO A 276 -20.71 -19.22 12.16
C PRO A 276 -19.93 -20.24 11.32
N ASN A 277 -20.42 -20.60 10.12
CA ASN A 277 -19.76 -21.54 9.23
C ASN A 277 -18.46 -20.97 8.68
N ILE A 278 -18.44 -19.68 8.34
CA ILE A 278 -17.27 -18.97 7.84
C ILE A 278 -16.25 -18.78 8.96
N ILE A 279 -16.69 -18.40 10.17
CA ILE A 279 -15.83 -18.34 11.36
C ILE A 279 -15.19 -19.71 11.61
N ASN A 280 -15.99 -20.78 11.60
CA ASN A 280 -15.49 -22.14 11.76
C ASN A 280 -14.49 -22.51 10.67
N LEU A 281 -14.76 -22.15 9.41
CA LEU A 281 -13.81 -22.34 8.31
C LEU A 281 -12.49 -21.60 8.56
N PHE A 282 -12.50 -20.36 9.04
CA PHE A 282 -11.28 -19.63 9.40
C PHE A 282 -10.50 -20.31 10.54
N VAL A 283 -11.19 -20.83 11.55
CA VAL A 283 -10.57 -21.61 12.63
C VAL A 283 -9.94 -22.89 12.07
N VAL A 284 -10.64 -23.62 11.22
CA VAL A 284 -10.10 -24.83 10.57
C VAL A 284 -8.91 -24.48 9.70
N LEU A 285 -8.97 -23.43 8.88
CA LEU A 285 -7.85 -23.01 8.02
C LEU A 285 -6.62 -22.55 8.81
N SER A 286 -6.82 -21.91 9.97
CA SER A 286 -5.72 -21.45 10.82
C SER A 286 -5.09 -22.55 11.68
N THR A 287 -5.87 -23.58 12.07
CA THR A 287 -5.41 -24.69 12.90
C THR A 287 -4.93 -25.89 12.09
N ASN A 288 -5.57 -26.16 10.95
CA ASN A 288 -5.24 -27.28 10.10
C ASN A 288 -4.04 -26.91 9.24
N LYS A 289 -2.85 -27.27 9.73
CA LYS A 289 -1.62 -27.36 8.93
C LYS A 289 -1.71 -28.51 7.93
N GLN A 290 -2.81 -28.63 7.18
CA GLN A 290 -2.66 -29.24 5.87
C GLN A 290 -1.60 -28.36 5.21
N LYS A 291 -0.39 -28.93 5.08
CA LYS A 291 0.58 -28.47 4.09
C LYS A 291 -0.31 -28.24 2.89
N PHE A 292 -0.51 -26.99 2.47
CA PHE A 292 -1.07 -26.75 1.17
C PHE A 292 -0.20 -27.65 0.31
N HIS A 293 -0.75 -28.78 -0.17
CA HIS A 293 -0.18 -29.45 -1.29
C HIS A 293 -0.15 -28.32 -2.28
N THR A 294 1.04 -27.76 -2.48
CA THR A 294 1.29 -26.80 -3.54
C THR A 294 0.64 -27.49 -4.73
N PRO A 295 -0.53 -27.03 -5.19
CA PRO A 295 -1.09 -27.63 -6.38
C PRO A 295 0.01 -27.35 -7.39
N VAL A 296 0.55 -28.44 -7.96
CA VAL A 296 1.56 -28.52 -9.02
C VAL A 296 2.04 -27.15 -9.43
N VAL A 297 3.33 -26.83 -9.21
CA VAL A 297 4.00 -25.56 -9.57
C VAL A 297 3.58 -25.10 -10.97
N ILE A 298 2.41 -24.45 -11.05
CA ILE A 298 2.09 -23.50 -12.09
C ILE A 298 2.88 -22.31 -11.59
N PRO A 299 3.81 -21.74 -12.38
CA PRO A 299 4.44 -20.49 -11.99
C PRO A 299 3.31 -19.52 -11.67
N HIS A 300 3.11 -19.24 -10.38
CA HIS A 300 2.08 -18.32 -9.94
C HIS A 300 2.55 -16.94 -10.37
N GLU A 301 2.15 -16.59 -11.59
CA GLU A 301 2.45 -15.32 -12.22
C GLU A 301 1.95 -14.22 -11.28
N LYS A 302 2.91 -13.50 -10.71
CA LYS A 302 2.67 -12.36 -9.85
C LYS A 302 2.36 -11.20 -10.78
N VAL A 303 1.09 -10.83 -10.86
CA VAL A 303 0.62 -9.75 -11.73
C VAL A 303 0.56 -8.46 -10.91
N GLU A 304 0.86 -7.34 -11.54
CA GLU A 304 0.56 -6.02 -10.96
C GLU A 304 -0.95 -5.91 -10.70
N MET A 305 -1.30 -5.40 -9.52
CA MET A 305 -2.68 -5.30 -9.08
C MET A 305 -3.53 -4.48 -10.10
N PHE A 306 -4.57 -5.11 -10.64
CA PHE A 306 -5.59 -4.53 -11.53
C PHE A 306 -5.07 -3.89 -12.83
N SER A 307 -4.01 -4.43 -13.43
CA SER A 307 -3.45 -3.90 -14.69
C SER A 307 -4.42 -3.87 -15.87
N THR A 308 -5.46 -4.72 -15.88
CA THR A 308 -6.48 -4.84 -16.94
C THR A 308 -7.81 -4.19 -16.60
N PHE A 309 -7.97 -3.67 -15.38
CA PHE A 309 -9.29 -3.31 -14.85
C PHE A 309 -9.85 -2.02 -15.45
N ILE A 310 -8.99 -1.09 -15.86
CA ILE A 310 -9.41 0.16 -16.50
C ILE A 310 -9.31 -0.01 -18.01
N GLU A 311 -10.43 0.11 -18.70
CA GLU A 311 -10.46 0.12 -20.17
C GLU A 311 -9.84 1.42 -20.69
N LYS A 312 -8.77 1.32 -21.47
CA LYS A 312 -8.11 2.48 -22.11
C LYS A 312 -8.86 3.05 -23.31
N ASN A 313 -10.10 2.61 -23.54
CA ASN A 313 -10.93 3.13 -24.62
C ASN A 313 -11.45 4.51 -24.24
N MET A 314 -10.56 5.50 -24.22
CA MET A 314 -10.95 6.89 -24.13
C MET A 314 -11.36 7.31 -25.53
N GLU A 315 -12.67 7.37 -25.78
CA GLU A 315 -13.17 8.02 -26.99
C GLU A 315 -12.65 9.46 -27.00
N HIS A 316 -12.12 9.90 -28.14
CA HIS A 316 -11.67 11.28 -28.27
C HIS A 316 -12.84 12.21 -27.96
N SER A 317 -12.68 13.07 -26.95
CA SER A 317 -13.65 14.12 -26.65
C SER A 317 -14.04 14.83 -27.95
N ALA A 318 -15.32 15.13 -28.17
CA ALA A 318 -15.76 15.88 -29.35
C ALA A 318 -15.11 17.28 -29.44
N LEU A 319 -14.51 17.74 -28.33
CA LEU A 319 -13.74 18.98 -28.20
C LEU A 319 -12.22 18.75 -28.31
N ALA A 320 -11.79 17.55 -28.70
CA ALA A 320 -10.39 17.23 -28.92
C ALA A 320 -9.86 18.10 -30.06
N LEU A 321 -8.73 18.73 -29.79
CA LEU A 321 -8.03 19.67 -30.64
C LEU A 321 -6.68 19.05 -31.01
N ASP A 322 -6.16 19.34 -32.20
CA ASP A 322 -4.81 18.86 -32.54
C ASP A 322 -3.79 19.46 -31.58
N LEU A 323 -2.74 18.71 -31.21
CA LEU A 323 -1.68 19.19 -30.32
C LEU A 323 -1.07 20.52 -30.84
N LYS A 324 -0.98 20.69 -32.17
CA LYS A 324 -0.54 21.94 -32.81
C LYS A 324 -1.40 23.16 -32.47
N THR A 325 -2.70 22.97 -32.27
CA THR A 325 -3.62 24.05 -31.90
C THR A 325 -3.56 24.34 -30.39
N VAL A 326 -3.30 23.32 -29.57
CA VAL A 326 -3.01 23.44 -28.14
C VAL A 326 -1.74 24.26 -27.91
N LEU A 327 -0.65 23.96 -28.63
CA LEU A 327 0.62 24.67 -28.50
C LEU A 327 0.54 26.15 -28.93
N LYS A 328 -0.36 26.49 -29.86
CA LYS A 328 -0.54 27.87 -30.35
C LYS A 328 -1.35 28.76 -29.40
N SER A 329 -2.20 28.18 -28.57
CA SER A 329 -3.11 28.95 -27.70
C SER A 329 -2.51 29.11 -26.31
N GLN A 330 -2.21 30.35 -25.91
CA GLN A 330 -1.52 30.65 -24.63
C GLN A 330 -2.27 30.10 -23.41
N ASN A 331 -3.61 30.24 -23.38
CA ASN A 331 -4.42 29.77 -22.26
C ASN A 331 -4.46 28.24 -22.18
N LEU A 332 -4.71 27.55 -23.30
CA LEU A 332 -4.80 26.08 -23.30
C LEU A 332 -3.44 25.44 -23.04
N LEU A 333 -2.36 26.02 -23.58
CA LEU A 333 -0.98 25.62 -23.28
C LEU A 333 -0.67 25.74 -21.79
N TYR A 334 -1.13 26.80 -21.12
CA TYR A 334 -0.95 26.93 -19.67
C TYR A 334 -1.64 25.80 -18.91
N HIS A 335 -2.91 25.49 -19.22
CA HIS A 335 -3.63 24.39 -18.57
C HIS A 335 -2.99 23.03 -18.87
N PHE A 336 -2.53 22.81 -20.11
CA PHE A 336 -1.81 21.58 -20.50
C PHE A 336 -0.46 21.46 -19.78
N MET A 337 0.28 22.55 -19.62
CA MET A 337 1.54 22.57 -18.86
C MET A 337 1.29 22.28 -17.37
N GLN A 338 0.21 22.80 -16.78
CA GLN A 338 -0.15 22.47 -15.39
C GLN A 338 -0.51 20.99 -15.24
N PHE A 339 -1.24 20.42 -16.21
CA PHE A 339 -1.52 18.98 -16.25
C PHE A 339 -0.24 18.15 -16.33
N LEU A 340 0.65 18.44 -17.28
CA LEU A 340 1.94 17.74 -17.41
C LEU A 340 2.83 17.93 -16.18
N LYS A 341 2.71 19.05 -15.47
CA LYS A 341 3.41 19.30 -14.20
C LYS A 341 2.91 18.44 -13.07
N LYS A 342 1.61 18.17 -13.02
CA LYS A 342 1.03 17.23 -12.05
C LYS A 342 1.46 15.79 -12.36
N GLU A 343 1.46 15.40 -13.63
CA GLU A 343 1.82 14.04 -14.05
C GLU A 343 3.35 13.80 -14.12
N GLY A 344 4.17 14.86 -14.11
CA GLY A 344 5.64 14.78 -14.13
C GLY A 344 6.27 14.70 -15.53
N TYR A 345 5.49 14.93 -16.59
CA TYR A 345 5.93 14.84 -17.99
C TYR A 345 6.25 16.20 -18.64
N VAL A 346 6.41 17.28 -17.86
CA VAL A 346 6.73 18.64 -18.37
C VAL A 346 7.97 18.66 -19.25
N HIS A 347 8.97 17.86 -18.91
CA HIS A 347 10.23 17.77 -19.65
C HIS A 347 10.05 17.41 -21.14
N ILE A 348 9.02 16.61 -21.47
CA ILE A 348 8.72 16.24 -22.86
C ILE A 348 8.21 17.47 -23.63
N LEU A 349 7.31 18.25 -23.01
CA LEU A 349 6.83 19.50 -23.59
C LEU A 349 7.95 20.54 -23.69
N GLN A 350 8.78 20.67 -22.66
CA GLN A 350 9.90 21.60 -22.64
C GLN A 350 10.90 21.28 -23.75
N PHE A 351 11.20 20.00 -23.99
CA PHE A 351 12.03 19.57 -25.11
C PHE A 351 11.43 19.98 -26.47
N CYS A 352 10.13 19.77 -26.68
CA CYS A 352 9.48 20.19 -27.92
C CYS A 352 9.63 21.70 -28.15
N LEU A 353 9.42 22.52 -27.10
CA LEU A 353 9.57 23.97 -27.17
C LEU A 353 11.03 24.40 -27.40
N ASP A 354 11.98 23.76 -26.72
CA ASP A 354 13.41 24.08 -26.86
C ASP A 354 13.92 23.72 -28.26
N VAL A 355 13.42 22.62 -28.86
CA VAL A 355 13.73 22.21 -30.23
C VAL A 355 13.08 23.14 -31.26
N GLU A 356 11.83 23.58 -31.05
CA GLU A 356 11.20 24.59 -31.93
C GLU A 356 11.99 25.91 -31.91
N GLN A 357 12.42 26.38 -30.74
CA GLN A 357 13.27 27.57 -30.62
C GLN A 357 14.64 27.38 -31.30
N PHE A 358 15.24 26.20 -31.14
CA PHE A 358 16.49 25.85 -31.81
C PHE A 358 16.34 25.82 -33.33
N ASN A 359 15.24 25.25 -33.85
CA ASN A 359 14.91 25.22 -35.27
C ASN A 359 14.75 26.63 -35.86
N VAL A 360 14.13 27.56 -35.13
CA VAL A 360 14.04 28.98 -35.56
C VAL A 360 15.44 29.60 -35.71
N LYS A 361 16.36 29.33 -34.77
CA LYS A 361 17.74 29.83 -34.84
C LYS A 361 18.55 29.20 -35.98
N LEU A 362 18.26 27.95 -36.35
CA LEU A 362 18.90 27.23 -37.47
C LEU A 362 18.49 27.72 -38.87
N ILE A 363 17.34 28.39 -39.00
CA ILE A 363 16.81 28.87 -40.29
C ILE A 363 17.53 30.16 -40.75
N LEU A 364 18.24 30.87 -39.88
CA LEU A 364 18.97 32.09 -40.23
C LEU A 364 20.06 31.84 -41.31
N PRO A 365 20.09 32.60 -42.42
CA PRO A 365 20.93 32.31 -43.59
C PRO A 365 22.43 32.58 -43.38
N ASP A 366 22.80 33.51 -42.48
CA ASP A 366 24.19 33.92 -42.25
C ASP A 366 24.63 33.68 -40.80
N LEU A 367 25.04 32.46 -40.48
CA LEU A 367 25.55 32.10 -39.16
C LEU A 367 27.05 32.38 -39.07
N SER A 368 27.44 33.29 -38.18
CA SER A 368 28.85 33.53 -37.81
C SER A 368 29.46 32.33 -37.06
N LYS A 369 30.79 32.19 -37.06
CA LYS A 369 31.50 31.12 -36.30
C LYS A 369 31.10 31.07 -34.82
N ARG A 370 30.89 32.22 -34.18
CA ARG A 370 30.45 32.30 -32.78
C ARG A 370 29.02 31.81 -32.58
N GLN A 371 28.13 32.06 -33.55
CA GLN A 371 26.76 31.55 -33.51
C GLN A 371 26.71 30.03 -33.73
N LEU A 372 27.59 29.48 -34.57
CA LEU A 372 27.74 28.03 -34.74
C LEU A 372 28.25 27.34 -33.47
N GLU A 373 29.22 27.93 -32.78
CA GLU A 373 29.70 27.43 -31.49
C GLU A 373 28.58 27.45 -30.42
N ASN A 374 27.80 28.54 -30.35
CA ASN A 374 26.67 28.64 -29.44
C ASN A 374 25.59 27.58 -29.75
N LEU A 375 25.23 27.40 -31.03
CA LEU A 375 24.28 26.37 -31.45
C LEU A 375 24.78 24.96 -31.14
N HIS A 376 26.08 24.73 -31.27
CA HIS A 376 26.69 23.46 -30.89
C HIS A 376 26.58 23.21 -29.38
N THR A 377 26.83 24.23 -28.56
CA THR A 377 26.65 24.13 -27.10
C THR A 377 25.18 23.93 -26.71
N GLU A 378 24.23 24.59 -27.38
CA GLU A 378 22.79 24.40 -27.19
C GLU A 378 22.37 22.97 -27.55
N ALA A 379 22.84 22.43 -28.68
CA ALA A 379 22.55 21.06 -29.10
C ALA A 379 23.14 20.00 -28.15
N LEU A 380 24.36 20.23 -27.64
CA LEU A 380 24.97 19.39 -26.61
C LEU A 380 24.19 19.44 -25.30
N ASN A 381 23.64 20.59 -24.93
CA ASN A 381 22.79 20.73 -23.73
C ASN A 381 21.46 19.99 -23.91
N LEU A 382 20.81 20.13 -25.07
CA LEU A 382 19.60 19.36 -25.40
C LEU A 382 19.84 17.85 -25.30
N TYR A 383 20.97 17.39 -25.84
CA TYR A 383 21.35 15.98 -25.76
C TYR A 383 21.58 15.52 -24.32
N LYS A 384 22.36 16.29 -23.54
CA LYS A 384 22.68 15.95 -22.13
C LYS A 384 21.45 15.94 -21.23
N ILE A 385 20.51 16.85 -21.46
CA ILE A 385 19.32 17.00 -20.59
C ILE A 385 18.25 15.98 -20.96
N TYR A 386 17.93 15.82 -22.26
CA TYR A 386 16.72 15.10 -22.68
C TYR A 386 16.95 13.75 -23.36
N ILE A 387 18.13 13.52 -23.94
CA ILE A 387 18.41 12.34 -24.81
C ILE A 387 19.38 11.36 -24.13
N SER A 388 20.20 11.83 -23.18
CA SER A 388 21.11 10.96 -22.44
C SER A 388 20.33 9.98 -21.55
N PRO A 389 20.60 8.66 -21.61
CA PRO A 389 19.92 7.66 -20.78
C PRO A 389 20.25 7.79 -19.29
N LYS A 390 21.27 8.59 -18.93
CA LYS A 390 21.66 8.88 -17.56
C LYS A 390 21.00 10.13 -16.99
N SER A 391 20.31 10.92 -17.81
CA SER A 391 19.68 12.16 -17.34
C SER A 391 18.35 11.87 -16.63
N PRO A 392 18.01 12.65 -15.59
CA PRO A 392 16.70 12.53 -14.96
C PRO A 392 15.57 12.86 -15.94
N ASP A 393 15.83 13.69 -16.97
CA ASP A 393 14.85 14.18 -17.94
C ASP A 393 14.82 13.45 -19.28
N PHE A 394 15.22 12.18 -19.27
CA PHE A 394 15.20 11.33 -20.47
C PHE A 394 13.78 11.09 -21.01
N ILE A 395 13.60 11.31 -22.31
CA ILE A 395 12.31 11.22 -23.03
C ILE A 395 11.92 9.78 -23.39
N GLY A 396 12.85 8.82 -23.30
CA GLY A 396 12.56 7.43 -23.68
C GLY A 396 12.74 7.15 -25.18
N CYS A 397 13.60 7.90 -25.88
CA CYS A 397 13.86 7.66 -27.30
C CYS A 397 14.55 6.30 -27.54
N PRO A 398 14.29 5.63 -28.69
CA PRO A 398 15.00 4.43 -29.12
C PRO A 398 16.53 4.62 -29.16
N ASP A 399 17.27 3.58 -28.78
CA ASP A 399 18.74 3.59 -28.69
C ASP A 399 19.41 3.97 -30.03
N ASP A 400 18.78 3.65 -31.16
CA ASP A 400 19.25 4.02 -32.50
C ASP A 400 19.35 5.55 -32.66
N ILE A 401 18.33 6.28 -32.21
CA ILE A 401 18.27 7.75 -32.30
C ILE A 401 19.31 8.38 -31.36
N VAL A 402 19.46 7.83 -30.16
CA VAL A 402 20.43 8.32 -29.15
C VAL A 402 21.85 8.20 -29.67
N THR A 403 22.16 7.08 -30.34
CA THR A 403 23.51 6.77 -30.84
C THR A 403 23.86 7.62 -32.07
N ASP A 404 22.91 7.80 -32.99
CA ASP A 404 23.11 8.61 -34.19
C ASP A 404 23.24 10.11 -33.87
N LEU A 405 22.47 10.61 -32.90
CA LEU A 405 22.53 12.01 -32.48
C LEU A 405 23.82 12.29 -31.70
N TYR A 406 24.31 11.32 -30.91
CA TYR A 406 25.61 11.41 -30.24
C TYR A 406 26.77 11.49 -31.23
N ARG A 407 26.77 10.62 -32.26
CA ARG A 407 27.79 10.60 -33.32
C ARG A 407 27.87 11.92 -34.08
N LEU A 408 26.72 12.52 -34.40
CA LEU A 408 26.66 13.82 -35.07
C LEU A 408 27.17 14.98 -34.21
N LEU A 409 27.02 14.88 -32.89
CA LEU A 409 27.50 15.90 -31.95
C LEU A 409 28.99 15.75 -31.61
N GLU A 410 29.57 14.55 -31.64
CA GLU A 410 31.02 14.34 -31.42
C GLU A 410 31.88 14.79 -32.61
N GLU A 411 31.35 14.75 -33.84
CA GLU A 411 32.09 15.10 -35.06
C GLU A 411 32.28 16.62 -35.32
N GLY A 412 31.88 17.48 -34.37
CA GLY A 412 32.32 18.87 -34.26
C GLY A 412 31.38 19.98 -34.79
N VAL A 413 31.77 21.23 -34.50
CA VAL A 413 30.98 22.48 -34.63
C VAL A 413 30.36 22.72 -36.02
N TYR A 414 30.98 22.21 -37.09
CA TYR A 414 30.50 22.38 -38.46
C TYR A 414 29.35 21.44 -38.84
N ASN A 415 29.18 20.31 -38.14
CA ASN A 415 28.06 19.38 -38.37
C ASN A 415 26.74 19.88 -37.78
N VAL A 416 26.75 20.94 -36.97
CA VAL A 416 25.52 21.64 -36.56
C VAL A 416 24.80 22.23 -37.77
N ALA A 417 25.53 22.61 -38.82
CA ALA A 417 24.91 23.00 -40.09
C ALA A 417 24.24 21.81 -40.81
N LYS A 418 24.71 20.56 -40.58
CA LYS A 418 24.03 19.34 -41.05
C LYS A 418 22.77 19.02 -40.24
N LEU A 419 22.61 19.56 -39.02
CA LEU A 419 21.35 19.48 -38.27
C LEU A 419 20.19 20.21 -38.98
N ARG A 420 20.49 21.14 -39.90
CA ARG A 420 19.48 21.73 -40.81
C ARG A 420 18.84 20.70 -41.74
N THR A 421 19.51 19.57 -41.96
CA THR A 421 19.13 18.52 -42.92
C THR A 421 19.03 17.12 -42.31
N SER A 422 19.42 16.93 -41.04
CA SER A 422 19.58 15.60 -40.46
C SER A 422 18.30 15.08 -39.83
N GLU A 423 17.90 13.88 -40.19
CA GLU A 423 16.76 13.15 -39.61
C GLU A 423 16.76 12.97 -38.08
N PRO A 424 17.89 12.80 -37.35
CA PRO A 424 17.82 12.32 -35.95
C PRO A 424 17.13 13.27 -34.98
N LEU A 425 17.35 14.58 -35.10
CA LEU A 425 16.69 15.58 -34.24
C LEU A 425 15.19 15.66 -34.56
N TYR A 426 14.83 15.59 -35.84
CA TYR A 426 13.42 15.52 -36.26
C TYR A 426 12.76 14.23 -35.80
N LYS A 427 13.42 13.08 -35.88
CA LYS A 427 12.91 11.79 -35.37
C LYS A 427 12.73 11.82 -33.84
N ALA A 428 13.65 12.45 -33.11
CA ALA A 428 13.52 12.64 -31.66
C ALA A 428 12.34 13.57 -31.32
N TYR A 429 12.19 14.66 -32.08
CA TYR A 429 11.05 15.58 -31.96
C TYR A 429 9.73 14.88 -32.27
N ASP A 430 9.63 14.15 -33.39
CA ASP A 430 8.43 13.40 -33.79
C ASP A 430 8.08 12.32 -32.77
N HIS A 431 9.08 11.67 -32.18
CA HIS A 431 8.86 10.72 -31.08
C HIS A 431 8.29 11.42 -29.84
N ALA A 432 8.89 12.53 -29.39
CA ALA A 432 8.39 13.29 -28.25
C ALA A 432 6.97 13.85 -28.50
N PHE A 433 6.73 14.36 -29.70
CA PHE A 433 5.43 14.87 -30.14
C PHE A 433 4.39 13.75 -30.20
N GLY A 434 4.74 12.59 -30.75
CA GLY A 434 3.87 11.41 -30.79
C GLY A 434 3.55 10.85 -29.41
N VAL A 435 4.48 10.93 -28.45
CA VAL A 435 4.20 10.58 -27.04
C VAL A 435 3.21 11.56 -26.42
N LEU A 436 3.38 12.87 -26.65
CA LEU A 436 2.43 13.87 -26.16
C LEU A 436 1.05 13.69 -26.79
N GLU A 437 0.97 13.48 -28.10
CA GLU A 437 -0.29 13.39 -28.86
C GLU A 437 -1.06 12.09 -28.60
N ASN A 438 -0.37 10.94 -28.53
CA ASN A 438 -1.05 9.66 -28.40
C ASN A 438 -1.33 9.26 -26.95
N ASN A 439 -0.45 9.64 -26.00
CA ASN A 439 -0.59 9.20 -24.62
C ASN A 439 -1.15 10.30 -23.73
N HIS A 440 -0.56 11.48 -23.75
CA HIS A 440 -0.86 12.52 -22.75
C HIS A 440 -2.00 13.47 -23.16
N LEU A 441 -2.21 13.68 -24.46
CA LEU A 441 -3.26 14.56 -24.95
C LEU A 441 -4.67 13.97 -24.71
N PRO A 442 -4.94 12.67 -24.94
CA PRO A 442 -6.22 12.07 -24.57
C PRO A 442 -6.48 12.18 -23.07
N GLU A 443 -5.47 11.89 -22.24
CA GLU A 443 -5.57 12.03 -20.78
C GLU A 443 -5.88 13.47 -20.36
N PHE A 444 -5.30 14.46 -21.03
CA PHE A 444 -5.57 15.87 -20.77
C PHE A 444 -7.05 16.23 -21.02
N TYR A 445 -7.70 15.71 -22.07
CA TYR A 445 -9.11 16.01 -22.34
C TYR A 445 -10.09 15.49 -21.30
N HIS A 446 -9.66 14.53 -20.48
CA HIS A 446 -10.43 14.01 -19.35
C HIS A 446 -9.94 14.53 -18.00
N SER A 447 -8.97 15.45 -18.02
CA SER A 447 -8.39 16.05 -16.80
C SER A 447 -9.24 17.20 -16.25
N ASN A 448 -9.17 17.39 -14.94
CA ASN A 448 -9.80 18.52 -14.26
C ASN A 448 -9.29 19.86 -14.79
N GLU A 449 -8.03 19.92 -15.25
CA GLU A 449 -7.42 21.11 -15.84
C GLU A 449 -8.13 21.53 -17.13
N PHE A 450 -8.46 20.56 -17.99
CA PHE A 450 -9.20 20.84 -19.21
C PHE A 450 -10.66 21.24 -18.93
N TYR A 451 -11.32 20.56 -17.98
CA TYR A 451 -12.67 20.96 -17.57
C TYR A 451 -12.70 22.34 -16.91
N SER A 452 -11.68 22.71 -16.13
CA SER A 452 -11.56 24.07 -15.57
C SER A 452 -11.43 25.12 -16.68
N TYR A 453 -10.70 24.81 -17.75
CA TYR A 453 -10.61 25.70 -18.91
C TYR A 453 -11.97 25.85 -19.63
N LEU A 454 -12.74 24.77 -19.76
CA LEU A 454 -14.05 24.80 -20.44
C LEU A 454 -15.15 25.47 -19.60
N CYS A 455 -15.16 25.23 -18.28
CA CYS A 455 -16.26 25.64 -17.41
C CYS A 455 -16.00 26.95 -16.66
N GLY A 456 -14.74 27.42 -16.61
CA GLY A 456 -14.34 28.65 -15.91
C GLY A 456 -13.92 28.41 -14.46
#